data_AF-A0A6P0Z860-F1
#
_entry.id   AF-A0A6P0Z860-F1
#
_cell.length_a   1.000
_cell.length_b   1.000
_cell.length_c   1.000
_cell.angle_alpha   90.00
_cell.angle_beta   90.00
_cell.angle_gamma   90.00
#
_symmetry.space_group_name_H-M   'P 1'
#
loop_
_entity.id
_entity.type
_entity.pdbx_description
1 polymer ?
#
loop_
_entity_poly.entity_id
_entity_poly.type
_entity_poly.pdbx_seq_one_letter_code
_entity_poly.pdbx_strand_id
1 'polypeptide(L)'
;SREVGPNGTNLSAYLGWRCRGSWGSLLATLSLILPGAAWILLTSEFISSVHQQSLIQGALSGAAAAAVGLIVAMTWKLAQGLSTCTQLVAVAITFFLVGILRIPVPLAIIIIAPLVVRHKVRKS
;
A
#
# COMPACT_ATOMS: atom_id res chain seq x y z
N SER A 1 -8.75 24.00 8.10
CA SER A 1 -7.64 23.11 7.71
C SER A 1 -7.56 21.96 8.71
N ARG A 2 -8.36 20.90 8.55
CA ARG A 2 -8.16 19.67 9.34
C ARG A 2 -7.04 18.92 8.65
N GLU A 3 -5.81 19.21 9.04
CA GLU A 3 -4.68 18.40 8.59
C GLU A 3 -4.93 16.98 9.09
N VAL A 4 -5.14 16.07 8.14
CA VAL A 4 -5.22 14.64 8.42
C VAL A 4 -3.91 14.30 9.13
N GLY A 5 -4.00 13.96 10.42
CA GLY A 5 -2.81 13.65 11.21
C GLY A 5 -1.96 12.59 10.50
N PRO A 6 -0.64 12.56 10.74
CA PRO A 6 0.24 11.62 10.05
C PRO A 6 -0.30 10.19 10.15
N ASN A 7 -0.49 9.53 9.00
CA ASN A 7 -0.84 8.12 8.96
C ASN A 7 0.11 7.32 9.87
N GLY A 8 -0.34 6.25 10.52
CA GLY A 8 0.44 5.53 11.55
C GLY A 8 1.87 5.16 11.11
N THR A 9 2.04 4.79 9.83
CA THR A 9 3.35 4.51 9.21
C THR A 9 4.24 5.76 9.04
N ASN A 10 3.64 6.89 8.67
CA ASN A 10 4.36 8.17 8.56
C ASN A 10 4.72 8.69 9.96
N LEU A 11 3.85 8.47 10.95
CA LEU A 11 4.10 8.83 12.33
C LEU A 11 5.27 8.01 12.91
N SER A 12 5.29 6.69 12.70
CA SER A 12 6.39 5.85 13.19
C SER A 12 7.72 6.22 12.53
N ALA A 13 7.72 6.46 11.22
CA ALA A 13 8.91 6.94 10.51
C ALA A 13 9.39 8.30 11.04
N TYR A 14 8.48 9.25 11.27
CA TYR A 14 8.79 10.58 11.80
C TYR A 14 9.34 10.53 13.23
N LEU A 15 8.72 9.75 14.12
CA LEU A 15 9.19 9.55 15.48
C LEU A 15 10.58 8.89 15.49
N GLY A 16 10.78 7.87 14.65
CA GLY A 16 12.09 7.24 14.44
C GLY A 16 13.15 8.25 13.97
N TRP A 17 12.79 9.10 13.01
CA TRP A 17 13.67 10.16 12.52
C TRP A 17 14.07 11.15 13.63
N ARG A 18 13.12 11.53 14.49
CA ARG A 18 13.38 12.45 15.60
C ARG A 18 14.34 11.88 16.66
N CYS A 19 14.39 10.56 16.83
CA CYS A 19 15.27 9.93 17.82
C CYS A 19 16.72 9.75 17.33
N ARG A 20 16.94 9.26 16.09
CA ARG A 20 18.27 8.88 15.57
C ARG A 20 18.49 9.24 14.10
N GLY A 21 17.80 10.27 13.60
CA GLY A 21 17.86 10.68 12.20
C GLY A 21 17.42 9.56 11.25
N SER A 22 18.01 9.49 10.06
CA SER A 22 17.59 8.56 9.00
C SER A 22 17.56 7.09 9.44
N TRP A 23 18.55 6.66 10.22
CA TRP A 23 18.63 5.30 10.77
C TRP A 23 17.49 4.97 11.73
N GLY A 24 17.06 5.95 12.52
CA GLY A 24 15.93 5.78 13.43
C GLY A 24 14.61 5.59 12.68
N SER A 25 14.41 6.26 11.54
CA SER A 25 13.21 6.06 10.71
C SER A 25 13.14 4.67 10.08
N LEU A 26 14.29 4.16 9.62
CA LEU A 26 14.41 2.80 9.06
C LEU A 26 14.10 1.76 10.13
N LEU A 27 14.72 1.87 11.31
CA LEU A 27 14.47 0.96 12.42
C LEU A 27 13.02 1.03 12.90
N ALA A 28 12.42 2.23 13.00
CA ALA A 28 11.04 2.38 13.44
C ALA A 28 10.03 1.76 12.45
N THR A 29 10.26 1.91 11.14
CA THR A 29 9.41 1.30 10.12
C THR A 29 9.60 -0.22 10.06
N LEU A 30 10.83 -0.71 10.20
CA LEU A 30 11.10 -2.16 10.30
C LEU A 30 10.45 -2.78 11.53
N SER A 31 10.54 -2.13 12.69
CA SER A 31 9.88 -2.57 13.92
C SER A 31 8.36 -2.63 13.81
N LEU A 32 7.75 -1.87 12.89
CA LEU A 32 6.32 -1.95 12.62
C LEU A 32 5.94 -3.23 11.84
N ILE A 33 6.81 -3.69 10.94
CA ILE A 33 6.58 -4.83 10.04
C ILE A 33 7.00 -6.15 10.71
N LEU A 34 8.11 -6.12 11.44
CA LEU A 34 8.72 -7.27 12.13
C LEU A 34 7.74 -8.11 12.96
N PRO A 35 6.89 -7.56 13.84
CA PRO A 35 6.00 -8.38 14.67
C PRO A 35 4.97 -9.15 13.82
N GLY A 36 4.44 -8.54 12.76
CA GLY A 36 3.53 -9.22 11.85
C GLY A 36 4.21 -10.35 11.08
N ALA A 37 5.42 -10.10 10.58
CA ALA A 37 6.22 -11.12 9.91
C ALA A 37 6.59 -12.28 10.85
N ALA A 38 7.02 -11.96 12.08
CA ALA A 38 7.34 -12.96 13.10
C ALA A 38 6.11 -13.84 13.41
N TRP A 39 4.92 -13.25 13.52
CA TRP A 39 3.69 -14.02 13.74
C TRP A 39 3.32 -14.96 12.61
N ILE A 40 3.47 -14.52 11.36
CA ILE A 40 3.22 -15.38 10.21
C ILE A 40 4.20 -16.56 10.22
N LEU A 41 5.49 -16.32 10.44
CA LEU A 41 6.51 -17.37 10.48
C LEU A 41 6.26 -18.37 11.61
N LEU A 42 5.95 -17.88 12.82
CA LEU A 42 5.68 -18.71 13.98
C LEU A 42 4.40 -19.56 13.82
N THR A 43 3.40 -19.04 13.10
CA THR A 43 2.13 -19.75 12.88
C THR A 43 2.14 -20.62 11.62
N SER A 44 3.15 -20.45 10.75
CA SER A 44 3.24 -21.14 9.46
C SER A 44 3.28 -22.66 9.60
N GLU A 45 4.07 -23.19 10.54
CA GLU A 45 4.14 -24.63 10.79
C GLU A 45 2.81 -25.17 11.34
N PHE A 46 2.18 -24.43 12.26
CA PHE A 46 0.89 -24.80 12.82
C PHE A 46 -0.16 -24.92 11.71
N ILE A 47 -0.33 -23.88 10.90
CA ILE A 47 -1.28 -23.88 9.76
C ILE A 47 -1.00 -25.01 8.78
N SER A 48 0.26 -25.34 8.52
CA SER A 48 0.64 -26.41 7.58
C SER A 48 0.18 -27.78 8.07
N SER A 49 0.25 -28.05 9.38
CA SER A 49 -0.20 -29.32 9.98
C SER A 49 -1.72 -29.51 9.95
N VAL A 50 -2.48 -28.41 10.04
CA VAL A 50 -3.95 -28.43 10.08
C VAL A 50 -4.58 -28.02 8.74
N HIS A 51 -3.77 -27.86 7.69
CA HIS A 51 -4.19 -27.35 6.38
C HIS A 51 -5.30 -28.18 5.72
N GLN A 52 -5.40 -29.47 6.07
CA GLN A 52 -6.44 -30.38 5.55
C GLN A 52 -7.84 -30.14 6.14
N GLN A 53 -7.96 -29.31 7.19
CA GLN A 53 -9.25 -28.96 7.79
C GLN A 53 -9.95 -27.88 6.97
N SER A 54 -11.14 -28.19 6.44
CA SER A 54 -11.94 -27.28 5.60
C SER A 54 -12.26 -25.95 6.29
N LEU A 55 -12.38 -25.95 7.62
CA LEU A 55 -12.57 -24.74 8.44
C LEU A 55 -11.42 -23.73 8.28
N ILE A 56 -10.18 -24.19 8.26
CA ILE A 56 -8.99 -23.32 8.24
C ILE A 56 -8.76 -22.78 6.84
N GLN A 57 -8.99 -23.62 5.82
CA GLN A 57 -8.98 -23.18 4.42
C GLN A 57 -10.08 -22.14 4.16
N GLY A 58 -11.27 -22.32 4.73
CA GLY A 58 -12.36 -21.34 4.69
C GLY A 58 -11.98 -20.01 5.37
N ALA A 59 -11.36 -20.07 6.54
CA ALA A 59 -10.87 -18.88 7.25
C ALA A 59 -9.80 -18.11 6.45
N LEU A 60 -8.81 -18.82 5.88
CA LEU A 60 -7.78 -18.22 5.03
C LEU A 60 -8.38 -17.58 3.77
N SER A 61 -9.33 -18.28 3.13
CA SER A 61 -10.02 -17.78 1.94
C SER A 61 -10.88 -16.56 2.27
N GLY A 62 -11.55 -16.55 3.43
CA GLY A 62 -12.29 -15.40 3.94
C GLY A 62 -11.39 -14.20 4.23
N ALA A 63 -10.22 -14.42 4.82
CA ALA A 63 -9.21 -13.39 5.02
C ALA A 63 -8.70 -12.81 3.70
N ALA A 64 -8.44 -13.66 2.69
CA ALA A 64 -8.07 -13.21 1.35
C ALA A 64 -9.19 -12.38 0.70
N ALA A 65 -10.44 -12.83 0.79
CA ALA A 65 -11.60 -12.09 0.29
C ALA A 65 -11.77 -10.73 0.98
N ALA A 66 -11.58 -10.67 2.31
CA ALA A 66 -11.63 -9.43 3.07
C ALA A 66 -10.51 -8.46 2.65
N ALA A 67 -9.29 -8.97 2.42
CA ALA A 67 -8.17 -8.17 1.92
C ALA A 67 -8.49 -7.57 0.54
N VAL A 68 -9.05 -8.35 -0.39
CA VAL A 68 -9.48 -7.86 -1.70
C VAL A 68 -10.58 -6.81 -1.55
N GLY A 69 -11.59 -7.06 -0.72
CA GLY A 69 -12.66 -6.10 -0.44
C GLY A 69 -12.15 -4.77 0.11
N LEU A 70 -11.17 -4.81 1.03
CA LEU A 70 -10.51 -3.63 1.57
C LEU A 70 -9.76 -2.85 0.49
N ILE A 71 -8.99 -3.54 -0.36
CA ILE A 71 -8.27 -2.92 -1.49
C ILE A 71 -9.26 -2.22 -2.42
N VAL A 72 -10.36 -2.88 -2.76
CA VAL A 72 -11.41 -2.30 -3.61
C VAL A 72 -12.03 -1.08 -2.96
N ALA A 73 -12.38 -1.14 -1.67
CA ALA A 73 -12.98 -0.02 -0.93
C ALA A 73 -12.04 1.19 -0.87
N MET A 74 -10.75 0.96 -0.61
CA MET A 74 -9.73 2.02 -0.59
C MET A 74 -9.54 2.61 -1.99
N THR A 75 -9.48 1.77 -3.02
CA THR A 75 -9.38 2.21 -4.41
C THR A 75 -10.58 3.07 -4.80
N TRP A 76 -11.79 2.64 -4.43
CA TRP A 76 -13.03 3.39 -4.67
C TRP A 76 -13.03 4.75 -3.96
N LYS A 77 -12.57 4.79 -2.70
CA LYS A 77 -12.43 6.04 -1.94
C LYS A 77 -11.45 7.01 -2.60
N LEU A 78 -10.33 6.50 -3.13
CA LEU A 78 -9.38 7.31 -3.89
C LEU A 78 -9.99 7.79 -5.22
N ALA A 79 -10.75 6.93 -5.89
CA ALA A 79 -11.38 7.23 -7.17
C ALA A 79 -12.39 8.39 -7.07
N GLN A 80 -13.14 8.47 -5.98
CA GLN A 80 -14.06 9.59 -5.71
C GLN A 80 -13.34 10.94 -5.60
N GLY A 81 -12.05 10.96 -5.28
CA GLY A 81 -11.24 12.18 -5.21
C GLY A 81 -10.70 12.65 -6.57
N LEU A 82 -10.89 11.88 -7.64
CA LEU A 82 -10.44 12.22 -8.99
C LEU A 82 -11.44 13.18 -9.63
N SER A 83 -11.08 14.45 -9.76
CA SER A 83 -11.97 15.50 -10.28
C SER A 83 -11.65 15.92 -11.71
N THR A 84 -10.53 15.46 -12.28
CA THR A 84 -10.06 15.92 -13.60
C THR A 84 -9.85 14.74 -14.56
N CYS A 85 -10.28 14.89 -15.82
CA CYS A 85 -10.07 13.87 -16.88
C CYS A 85 -8.61 13.43 -17.00
N THR A 86 -7.64 14.34 -16.81
CA THR A 86 -6.21 14.03 -16.78
C THR A 86 -5.84 13.00 -15.70
N GLN A 87 -6.49 13.06 -14.52
CA GLN A 87 -6.21 12.12 -13.43
C GLN A 87 -6.78 10.73 -13.72
N LEU A 88 -7.98 10.66 -14.31
CA LEU A 88 -8.58 9.41 -14.79
C LEU A 88 -7.71 8.74 -15.85
N VAL A 89 -7.23 9.50 -16.84
CA VAL A 89 -6.33 9.00 -17.89
C VAL A 89 -5.00 8.52 -17.30
N ALA A 90 -4.41 9.26 -16.35
CA ALA A 90 -3.18 8.85 -15.70
C ALA A 90 -3.33 7.53 -14.90
N VAL A 91 -4.44 7.35 -14.18
CA VAL A 91 -4.75 6.10 -13.47
C VAL A 91 -4.91 4.94 -14.45
N ALA A 92 -5.66 5.14 -15.54
CA ALA A 92 -5.86 4.12 -16.57
C ALA A 92 -4.55 3.68 -17.22
N ILE A 93 -3.66 4.63 -17.58
CA ILE A 93 -2.34 4.34 -18.16
C ILE A 93 -1.46 3.59 -17.16
N THR A 94 -1.44 4.02 -15.90
CA THR A 94 -0.64 3.37 -14.84
C THR A 94 -1.11 1.93 -14.62
N PHE A 95 -2.42 1.72 -14.56
CA PHE A 95 -3.01 0.39 -14.41
C PHE A 95 -2.65 -0.51 -15.60
N PHE A 96 -2.67 0.02 -16.82
CA PHE A 96 -2.28 -0.72 -18.03
C PHE A 96 -0.79 -1.10 -17.98
N LEU A 97 0.10 -0.16 -17.67
CA LEU A 97 1.55 -0.40 -17.58
C LEU A 97 1.90 -1.43 -16.50
N VAL A 98 1.33 -1.31 -15.31
CA VAL A 98 1.66 -2.20 -14.19
C VAL A 98 0.95 -3.55 -14.33
N GLY A 99 -0.32 -3.55 -14.73
CA GLY A 99 -1.15 -4.75 -14.83
C GLY A 99 -0.80 -5.66 -16.00
N ILE A 100 -0.58 -5.10 -17.20
CA ILE A 100 -0.32 -5.90 -18.41
C ILE A 100 1.17 -6.09 -18.68
N LEU A 101 1.98 -5.06 -18.46
CA LEU A 101 3.40 -5.05 -18.82
C LEU A 101 4.28 -5.56 -17.68
N ARG A 102 3.68 -5.86 -16.51
CA ARG A 102 4.33 -6.28 -15.26
C ARG A 102 5.57 -5.45 -14.89
N ILE A 103 5.59 -4.18 -15.30
CA ILE A 103 6.66 -3.27 -14.93
C ILE A 103 6.53 -3.02 -13.43
N PRO A 104 7.64 -3.13 -12.66
CA PRO A 104 7.60 -2.85 -11.24
C PRO A 104 7.11 -1.42 -11.00
N VAL A 105 6.16 -1.28 -10.09
CA VAL A 105 5.46 -0.03 -9.76
C VAL A 105 6.40 1.20 -9.62
N PRO A 106 7.60 1.09 -9.01
CA PRO A 106 8.53 2.23 -8.92
C PRO A 106 8.92 2.82 -10.29
N LEU A 107 9.13 1.97 -11.29
CA LEU A 107 9.50 2.39 -12.64
C LEU A 107 8.32 3.08 -13.36
N ALA A 108 7.09 2.57 -13.17
CA ALA A 108 5.89 3.22 -13.70
C ALA A 108 5.70 4.64 -13.13
N ILE A 109 5.99 4.82 -11.84
CA ILE A 109 5.89 6.14 -11.17
C ILE A 109 6.90 7.13 -11.76
N ILE A 110 8.15 6.72 -12.00
CA ILE A 110 9.20 7.60 -12.55
C ILE A 110 8.82 8.14 -13.93
N ILE A 111 8.18 7.33 -14.77
CA ILE A 111 7.78 7.71 -16.14
C ILE A 111 6.56 8.64 -16.12
N ILE A 112 5.59 8.39 -15.24
CA ILE A 112 4.29 9.08 -15.23
C ILE A 112 4.34 10.37 -14.39
N ALA A 113 5.18 10.42 -13.34
CA ALA A 113 5.35 11.59 -12.48
C ALA A 113 5.61 12.92 -13.24
N PRO A 114 6.54 13.01 -14.21
CA PRO A 114 6.78 14.27 -14.92
C PRO A 114 5.58 14.73 -15.77
N LEU A 115 4.76 13.81 -16.30
CA LEU A 115 3.55 14.13 -17.07
C LEU A 115 2.44 14.71 -16.18
N VAL A 116 2.28 14.17 -14.97
CA VAL A 116 1.26 14.61 -14.01
C VAL A 116 1.64 15.94 -13.34
N VAL A 117 2.92 16.12 -12.98
CA VAL A 117 3.40 17.37 -12.36
C VAL A 117 3.30 18.55 -13.32
N ARG A 118 3.66 18.37 -14.60
CA ARG A 118 3.51 19.42 -15.63
C ARG A 118 2.07 19.92 -15.78
N HIS A 119 1.08 19.06 -15.58
CA HIS A 119 -0.32 19.43 -15.69
C HIS A 119 -0.85 20.20 -14.46
N LYS A 120 -0.26 19.97 -13.28
CA LYS A 120 -0.61 20.64 -12.03
C LYS A 120 0.00 22.05 -11.94
N VAL A 121 1.22 22.23 -12.45
CA VAL A 121 1.93 23.54 -12.47
C VAL A 121 1.27 24.53 -13.43
N ARG A 122 0.64 24.08 -14.53
CA ARG A 122 -0.03 24.95 -15.50
C ARG A 122 -1.40 25.49 -15.03
N LYS A 123 -1.95 24.96 -13.93
CA LYS A 123 -3.25 25.36 -13.37
C LYS A 123 -3.14 26.04 -12.00
N SER A 124 -1.93 26.37 -11.55
CA SER A 124 -1.68 27.17 -10.33
C SER A 124 -1.29 28.60 -10.67
#